data_AF-A0A1F8PXT2-F1
#
_entry.id   AF-A0A1F8PXT2-F1
#
_cell.length_a   1.000
_cell.length_b   1.000
_cell.length_c   1.000
_cell.angle_alpha   90.00
_cell.angle_beta   90.00
_cell.angle_gamma   90.00
#
_symmetry.space_group_name_H-M   'P 1'
#
loop_
_entity.id
_entity.type
_entity.pdbx_description
1 polymer ?
#
loop_
_entity_poly.entity_id
_entity_poly.type
_entity_poly.pdbx_seq_one_letter_code
_entity_poly.pdbx_strand_id
1 'polypeptide(L)'
;MNAENERKWGVAVWLGALFTMLILVGGLVIGVFFGSLLNESLPMHVPEATRSLFSALPVLGTLAFAGACWGYVLGRVTGSPYRKRMALAGGLCYGLAIILVALSLTFLEVQIVEKGLGPDIQVHNLYTLLFVPGTFIVAAAGSLGLGLANKKLNLAIRLAIFAGLASAASFLIINLTMDALGWRVGAPGAAERATMLTVTLVGCLGAALAGGAVTSLLLRKEYLPQPV
;
A
#
# COMPACT_ATOMS: atom_id res chain seq x y z
N MET A 1 -12.56 11.13 -29.51
CA MET A 1 -12.04 11.79 -28.29
C MET A 1 -10.94 12.75 -28.75
N ASN A 2 -10.96 14.04 -28.38
CA ASN A 2 -10.02 15.02 -28.93
C ASN A 2 -8.62 14.87 -28.29
N ALA A 3 -7.53 15.12 -29.02
CA ALA A 3 -6.15 14.88 -28.56
C ALA A 3 -5.80 15.60 -27.23
N GLU A 4 -6.43 16.75 -26.97
CA GLU A 4 -6.29 17.49 -25.71
C GLU A 4 -6.87 16.73 -24.51
N ASN A 5 -7.97 15.99 -24.71
CA ASN A 5 -8.56 15.16 -23.67
C ASN A 5 -7.64 13.98 -23.35
N GLU A 6 -7.09 13.30 -24.36
CA GLU A 6 -6.13 12.20 -24.16
C GLU A 6 -4.89 12.63 -23.38
N ARG A 7 -4.38 13.84 -23.66
CA ARG A 7 -3.27 14.42 -22.88
C ARG A 7 -3.65 14.65 -21.42
N LYS A 8 -4.83 15.23 -21.17
CA LYS A 8 -5.36 15.46 -19.81
C LYS A 8 -5.61 14.13 -19.06
N TRP A 9 -6.00 13.08 -19.78
CA TRP A 9 -6.15 11.71 -19.26
C TRP A 9 -4.81 11.14 -18.79
N GLY A 10 -3.81 11.14 -19.68
CA GLY A 10 -2.49 10.61 -19.37
C GLY A 10 -1.86 11.30 -18.16
N VAL A 11 -1.94 12.64 -18.10
CA VAL A 11 -1.38 13.43 -16.99
C VAL A 11 -2.04 13.07 -15.66
N ALA A 12 -3.37 12.93 -15.60
CA ALA A 12 -4.06 12.57 -14.36
C ALA A 12 -3.67 11.17 -13.85
N VAL A 13 -3.52 10.20 -14.76
CA VAL A 13 -3.09 8.84 -14.43
C VAL A 13 -1.65 8.83 -13.92
N TRP A 14 -0.74 9.50 -14.62
CA TRP A 14 0.67 9.59 -14.23
C TRP A 14 0.87 10.29 -12.89
N LEU A 15 0.23 11.44 -12.68
CA LEU A 15 0.27 12.15 -11.40
C LEU A 15 -0.33 11.31 -10.28
N GLY A 16 -1.45 10.63 -10.57
CA GLY A 16 -2.09 9.72 -9.64
C GLY A 16 -1.19 8.58 -9.18
N ALA A 17 -0.51 7.92 -10.12
CA ALA A 17 0.48 6.90 -9.83
C ALA A 17 1.64 7.44 -8.99
N LEU A 18 2.24 8.55 -9.42
CA LEU A 18 3.38 9.18 -8.76
C LEU A 18 3.05 9.61 -7.33
N PHE A 19 1.92 10.31 -7.13
CA PHE A 19 1.50 10.75 -5.80
C PHE A 19 1.10 9.58 -4.90
N THR A 20 0.52 8.51 -5.46
CA THR A 20 0.22 7.29 -4.68
C THR A 20 1.52 6.68 -4.15
N MET A 21 2.53 6.53 -5.03
CA MET A 21 3.84 6.02 -4.64
C MET A 21 4.52 6.93 -3.62
N LEU A 22 4.69 8.22 -3.92
CA LEU A 22 5.42 9.16 -3.06
C LEU A 22 4.75 9.34 -1.69
N ILE A 23 3.42 9.49 -1.65
CA ILE A 23 2.73 9.80 -0.40
C ILE A 23 2.57 8.55 0.45
N LEU A 24 2.12 7.43 -0.11
CA LEU A 24 1.83 6.23 0.67
C LEU A 24 3.12 5.51 1.09
N VAL A 25 4.03 5.26 0.15
CA VAL A 25 5.31 4.61 0.48
C VAL A 25 6.20 5.55 1.31
N GLY A 26 6.25 6.84 0.96
CA GLY A 26 6.97 7.83 1.77
C GLY A 26 6.40 7.94 3.18
N GLY A 27 5.07 7.95 3.33
CA GLY A 27 4.40 7.95 4.63
C GLY A 27 4.74 6.72 5.48
N LEU A 28 4.77 5.54 4.87
CA LEU A 28 5.21 4.30 5.53
C LEU A 28 6.66 4.38 6.01
N VAL A 29 7.59 4.81 5.14
CA VAL A 29 9.02 4.92 5.48
C VAL A 29 9.23 5.93 6.61
N ILE A 30 8.59 7.09 6.53
CA ILE A 30 8.65 8.12 7.57
C ILE A 30 8.06 7.59 8.89
N GLY A 31 6.95 6.87 8.83
CA GLY A 31 6.31 6.25 9.98
C GLY A 31 7.20 5.25 10.69
N VAL A 32 7.80 4.33 9.94
CA VAL A 32 8.74 3.34 10.47
C VAL A 32 9.96 4.02 11.09
N PHE A 33 10.52 5.04 10.42
CA PHE A 33 11.65 5.81 10.93
C PHE A 33 11.34 6.51 12.27
N PHE A 34 10.20 7.19 12.37
CA PHE A 34 9.83 7.83 13.65
C PHE A 34 9.45 6.80 14.72
N GLY A 35 8.86 5.67 14.33
CA GLY A 35 8.58 4.55 15.23
C GLY A 35 9.85 3.96 15.83
N SER A 36 10.88 3.76 15.00
CA SER A 36 12.18 3.24 15.46
C SER A 36 12.91 4.23 16.35
N LEU A 37 12.95 5.52 15.98
CA LEU A 37 13.54 6.56 16.83
C LEU A 37 12.89 6.64 18.22
N LEU A 38 11.55 6.54 18.26
CA LEU A 38 10.83 6.55 19.53
C LEU A 38 11.15 5.30 20.35
N ASN A 39 11.25 4.13 19.71
CA ASN A 39 11.59 2.87 20.38
C ASN A 39 12.99 2.93 21.03
N GLU A 40 13.98 3.47 20.29
CA GLU A 40 15.36 3.64 20.80
C GLU A 40 15.46 4.66 21.94
N SER A 41 14.56 5.65 21.95
CA SER A 41 14.53 6.70 22.98
C SER A 41 13.89 6.25 24.30
N LEU A 42 13.19 5.11 24.32
CA LEU A 42 12.50 4.63 25.52
C LEU A 42 13.47 3.93 26.49
N PRO A 43 13.35 4.14 27.81
CA PRO A 43 14.20 3.46 28.78
C PRO A 43 14.13 1.92 28.72
N MET A 44 15.27 1.25 28.98
CA MET A 44 15.42 -0.22 28.94
C MET A 44 14.49 -0.98 29.88
N HIS A 45 14.05 -0.35 30.96
CA HIS A 45 13.15 -0.94 31.95
C HIS A 45 11.67 -0.93 31.53
N VAL A 46 11.32 -0.31 30.39
CA VAL A 46 9.94 -0.31 29.90
C VAL A 46 9.63 -1.68 29.31
N PRO A 47 8.51 -2.33 29.70
CA PRO A 47 8.10 -3.61 29.13
C PRO A 47 8.02 -3.56 27.60
N GLU A 48 8.41 -4.64 26.94
CA GLU A 48 8.46 -4.73 25.47
C GLU A 48 7.10 -4.46 24.82
N ALA A 49 6.01 -4.96 25.41
CA ALA A 49 4.65 -4.68 24.95
C ALA A 49 4.32 -3.18 24.96
N THR A 50 4.77 -2.45 25.98
CA THR A 50 4.56 -1.01 26.10
C THR A 50 5.41 -0.27 25.07
N ARG A 51 6.68 -0.66 24.88
CA ARG A 51 7.55 -0.10 23.84
C ARG A 51 6.95 -0.27 22.44
N SER A 52 6.49 -1.46 22.11
CA SER A 52 5.83 -1.77 20.84
C SER A 52 4.58 -0.91 20.63
N LEU A 53 3.73 -0.77 21.66
CA LEU A 53 2.53 0.08 21.59
C LEU A 53 2.87 1.55 21.32
N PHE A 54 3.86 2.10 22.04
CA PHE A 54 4.29 3.49 21.82
C PHE A 54 4.92 3.69 20.45
N SER A 55 5.75 2.76 19.99
CA SER A 55 6.38 2.82 18.66
C SER A 55 5.36 2.70 17.50
N ALA A 56 4.22 2.04 17.75
CA ALA A 56 3.14 1.96 16.78
C ALA A 56 2.43 3.31 16.59
N LEU A 57 2.32 4.16 17.60
CA LEU A 57 1.58 5.44 17.50
C LEU A 57 2.10 6.37 16.39
N PRO A 58 3.42 6.63 16.25
CA PRO A 58 3.96 7.38 15.11
C PRO A 58 3.63 6.73 13.76
N VAL A 59 3.72 5.40 13.66
CA VAL A 59 3.40 4.67 12.43
C VAL A 59 1.92 4.85 12.07
N LEU A 60 1.03 4.71 13.05
CA LEU A 60 -0.42 4.93 12.87
C LEU A 60 -0.72 6.36 12.41
N GLY A 61 -0.15 7.35 13.09
CA GLY A 61 -0.37 8.77 12.80
C GLY A 61 0.12 9.15 11.41
N THR A 62 1.32 8.70 11.03
CA THR A 62 1.91 8.96 9.72
C THR A 62 1.16 8.25 8.60
N LEU A 63 0.76 6.99 8.78
CA LEU A 63 -0.04 6.26 7.78
C LEU A 63 -1.42 6.91 7.58
N ALA A 64 -2.10 7.29 8.66
CA ALA A 64 -3.38 7.98 8.57
C ALA A 64 -3.24 9.36 7.88
N PHE A 65 -2.19 10.11 8.22
CA PHE A 65 -1.90 11.39 7.58
C PHE A 65 -1.57 11.22 6.08
N ALA A 66 -0.70 10.27 5.74
CA ALA A 66 -0.34 9.95 4.37
C ALA A 66 -1.57 9.52 3.55
N GLY A 67 -2.40 8.63 4.10
CA GLY A 67 -3.67 8.24 3.48
C GLY A 67 -4.60 9.44 3.24
N ALA A 68 -4.66 10.39 4.17
CA ALA A 68 -5.46 11.59 4.02
C ALA A 68 -4.93 12.55 2.95
N CYS A 69 -3.62 12.80 2.95
CA CYS A 69 -2.95 13.57 1.89
C CYS A 69 -3.16 12.94 0.52
N TRP A 70 -2.99 11.62 0.42
CA TRP A 70 -3.20 10.86 -0.80
C TRP A 70 -4.64 10.99 -1.31
N GLY A 71 -5.63 10.76 -0.46
CA GLY A 71 -7.05 10.90 -0.83
C GLY A 71 -7.42 12.33 -1.26
N TYR A 72 -6.87 13.34 -0.60
CA TYR A 72 -7.05 14.74 -0.99
C TYR A 72 -6.46 15.06 -2.36
N VAL A 73 -5.20 14.66 -2.59
CA VAL A 73 -4.46 14.90 -3.84
C VAL A 73 -5.11 14.16 -5.00
N LEU A 74 -5.49 12.88 -4.82
CA LEU A 74 -6.23 12.15 -5.85
C LEU A 74 -7.57 12.80 -6.18
N GLY A 75 -8.31 13.27 -5.18
CA GLY A 75 -9.54 14.03 -5.42
C GLY A 75 -9.30 15.30 -6.26
N ARG A 76 -8.17 15.99 -6.03
CA ARG A 76 -7.78 17.16 -6.83
C ARG A 76 -7.39 16.80 -8.26
N VAL A 77 -6.53 15.79 -8.44
CA VAL A 77 -6.02 15.35 -9.76
C VAL A 77 -7.14 14.79 -10.64
N THR A 78 -8.06 14.04 -10.05
CA THR A 78 -9.16 13.40 -10.78
C THR A 78 -10.34 14.33 -11.04
N GLY A 79 -10.44 15.44 -10.30
CA GLY A 79 -11.53 16.42 -10.42
C GLY A 79 -12.75 16.10 -9.55
N SER A 80 -12.62 15.23 -8.54
CA SER A 80 -13.71 14.93 -7.62
C SER A 80 -14.14 16.17 -6.83
N PRO A 81 -15.46 16.42 -6.67
CA PRO A 81 -15.97 17.45 -5.77
C PRO A 81 -15.86 17.05 -4.29
N TYR A 82 -15.64 15.77 -3.97
CA TYR A 82 -15.68 15.22 -2.61
C TYR A 82 -14.30 15.09 -1.94
N ARG A 83 -13.36 16.00 -2.24
CA ARG A 83 -11.95 15.91 -1.82
C ARG A 83 -11.75 15.72 -0.31
N LYS A 84 -12.49 16.45 0.51
CA LYS A 84 -12.40 16.34 1.99
C LYS A 84 -12.84 14.96 2.49
N ARG A 85 -13.86 14.36 1.87
CA ARG A 85 -14.33 13.02 2.22
C ARG A 85 -13.34 11.96 1.75
N MET A 86 -12.76 12.14 0.57
CA MET A 86 -11.69 11.27 0.07
C MET A 86 -10.46 11.32 0.96
N ALA A 87 -10.10 12.48 1.50
CA ALA A 87 -9.03 12.59 2.51
C ALA A 87 -9.37 11.78 3.77
N LEU A 88 -10.56 11.96 4.35
CA LEU A 88 -10.96 11.21 5.55
C LEU A 88 -10.96 9.69 5.28
N ALA A 89 -11.54 9.26 4.16
CA ALA A 89 -11.60 7.86 3.80
C ALA A 89 -10.21 7.27 3.50
N GLY A 90 -9.34 8.02 2.82
CA GLY A 90 -7.97 7.62 2.57
C GLY A 90 -7.21 7.41 3.88
N GLY A 91 -7.30 8.35 4.82
CA GLY A 91 -6.63 8.24 6.12
C GLY A 91 -7.12 7.06 6.95
N LEU A 92 -8.44 6.84 7.01
CA LEU A 92 -9.02 5.72 7.77
C LEU A 92 -8.73 4.37 7.12
N CYS A 93 -8.97 4.22 5.82
CA CYS A 93 -8.89 2.93 5.16
C CYS A 93 -7.45 2.47 4.92
N TYR A 94 -6.55 3.37 4.50
CA TYR A 94 -5.17 2.99 4.19
C TYR A 94 -4.40 2.56 5.44
N GLY A 95 -4.41 3.40 6.49
CA GLY A 95 -3.73 3.09 7.74
C GLY A 95 -4.28 1.81 8.38
N LEU A 96 -5.60 1.71 8.50
CA LEU A 96 -6.26 0.52 9.06
C LEU A 96 -5.92 -0.75 8.28
N ALA A 97 -5.95 -0.71 6.95
CA ALA A 97 -5.64 -1.87 6.12
C ALA A 97 -4.19 -2.32 6.28
N ILE A 98 -3.23 -1.39 6.33
CA ILE A 98 -1.82 -1.74 6.56
C ILE A 98 -1.64 -2.42 7.92
N ILE A 99 -2.25 -1.88 8.98
CA ILE A 99 -2.12 -2.47 10.32
C ILE A 99 -2.70 -3.88 10.35
N LEU A 100 -3.90 -4.05 9.81
CA LEU A 100 -4.56 -5.36 9.78
C LEU A 100 -3.73 -6.39 9.01
N VAL A 101 -3.19 -5.99 7.86
CA VAL A 101 -2.31 -6.85 7.07
C VAL A 101 -1.00 -7.13 7.80
N ALA A 102 -0.34 -6.12 8.38
CA ALA A 102 0.90 -6.29 9.13
C ALA A 102 0.71 -7.23 10.32
N LEU A 103 -0.32 -7.05 11.14
CA LEU A 103 -0.65 -7.94 12.25
C LEU A 103 -0.95 -9.36 11.78
N SER A 104 -1.66 -9.51 10.66
CA SER A 104 -1.94 -10.82 10.08
C SER A 104 -0.67 -11.50 9.61
N LEU A 105 0.23 -10.77 8.94
CA LEU A 105 1.52 -11.28 8.49
C LEU A 105 2.42 -11.69 9.65
N THR A 106 2.53 -10.85 10.70
CA THR A 106 3.29 -11.18 11.92
C THR A 106 2.73 -12.43 12.60
N PHE A 107 1.41 -12.55 12.72
CA PHE A 107 0.79 -13.74 13.28
C PHE A 107 1.09 -14.99 12.43
N LEU A 108 0.95 -14.89 11.11
CA LEU A 108 1.21 -16.01 10.18
C LEU A 108 2.67 -16.43 10.17
N GLU A 109 3.61 -15.48 10.26
CA GLU A 109 5.04 -15.74 10.38
C GLU A 109 5.35 -16.60 11.62
N VAL A 110 4.84 -16.20 12.78
CA VAL A 110 5.03 -16.96 14.03
C VAL A 110 4.46 -18.39 13.92
N GLN A 111 3.26 -18.56 13.34
CA GLN A 111 2.65 -19.88 13.23
C GLN A 111 3.36 -20.78 12.21
N ILE A 112 3.70 -20.24 11.04
CA ILE A 112 4.19 -21.02 9.90
C ILE A 112 5.71 -21.24 10.00
N VAL A 113 6.47 -20.17 10.28
CA VAL A 113 7.93 -20.19 10.23
C VAL A 113 8.51 -20.62 11.57
N GLU A 114 8.11 -19.99 12.68
CA GLU A 114 8.73 -20.27 13.98
C GLU A 114 8.24 -21.57 14.60
N LYS A 115 6.93 -21.82 14.54
CA LYS A 115 6.31 -23.03 15.12
C LYS A 115 6.29 -24.22 14.17
N GLY A 116 6.64 -24.03 12.90
CA GLY A 116 6.63 -25.09 11.89
C GLY A 116 5.26 -25.73 11.66
N LEU A 117 4.16 -25.01 11.93
CA LEU A 117 2.80 -25.53 11.76
C LEU A 117 2.32 -25.50 10.29
N GLY A 118 3.13 -24.93 9.40
CA GLY A 118 2.84 -24.86 7.97
C GLY A 118 3.40 -26.03 7.16
N PRO A 119 3.03 -26.13 5.88
CA PRO A 119 3.63 -27.08 4.96
C PRO A 119 5.12 -26.74 4.76
N ASP A 120 5.94 -27.72 4.39
CA ASP A 120 7.36 -27.53 4.08
C ASP A 120 7.52 -26.71 2.78
N ILE A 121 7.40 -25.40 2.92
CA ILE A 121 7.42 -24.40 1.84
C ILE A 121 8.66 -23.54 2.01
N GLN A 122 9.40 -23.39 0.92
CA GLN A 122 10.58 -22.51 0.88
C GLN A 122 10.17 -21.06 1.21
N VAL A 123 10.97 -20.38 2.04
CA VAL A 123 10.66 -19.05 2.59
C VAL A 123 10.29 -18.01 1.52
N HIS A 124 10.92 -18.02 0.34
CA HIS A 124 10.57 -17.09 -0.74
C HIS A 124 9.17 -17.35 -1.34
N ASN A 125 8.73 -18.61 -1.39
CA ASN A 125 7.38 -18.95 -1.84
C ASN A 125 6.36 -18.53 -0.79
N LEU A 126 6.67 -18.73 0.49
CA LEU A 126 5.83 -18.26 1.59
C LEU A 126 5.71 -16.74 1.58
N TYR A 127 6.83 -16.03 1.42
CA TYR A 127 6.87 -14.58 1.29
C TYR A 127 5.94 -14.11 0.15
N THR A 128 6.04 -14.72 -1.03
CA THR A 128 5.19 -14.40 -2.19
C THR A 128 3.71 -14.66 -1.87
N LEU A 129 3.40 -15.81 -1.30
CA LEU A 129 2.05 -16.26 -0.97
C LEU A 129 1.36 -15.34 0.05
N LEU A 130 2.13 -14.73 0.95
CA LEU A 130 1.61 -13.85 1.99
C LEU A 130 1.54 -12.38 1.55
N PHE A 131 2.60 -11.86 0.92
CA PHE A 131 2.70 -10.45 0.58
C PHE A 131 1.86 -10.05 -0.64
N VAL A 132 1.62 -10.96 -1.60
CA VAL A 132 0.78 -10.65 -2.76
C VAL A 132 -0.69 -10.43 -2.35
N PRO A 133 -1.34 -11.32 -1.57
CA PRO A 133 -2.67 -11.05 -1.02
C PRO A 133 -2.70 -9.85 -0.06
N GLY A 134 -1.67 -9.67 0.77
CA GLY A 134 -1.55 -8.48 1.64
C GLY A 134 -1.58 -7.19 0.82
N THR A 135 -0.81 -7.14 -0.27
CA THR A 135 -0.77 -6.00 -1.20
C THR A 135 -2.12 -5.77 -1.88
N PHE A 136 -2.80 -6.84 -2.31
CA PHE A 136 -4.17 -6.75 -2.82
C PHE A 136 -5.10 -6.09 -1.80
N ILE A 137 -5.11 -6.58 -0.55
CA ILE A 137 -6.02 -6.12 0.51
C ILE A 137 -5.79 -4.64 0.82
N VAL A 138 -4.54 -4.21 0.98
CA VAL A 138 -4.22 -2.80 1.27
C VAL A 138 -4.70 -1.89 0.14
N ALA A 139 -4.36 -2.22 -1.11
CA ALA A 139 -4.75 -1.41 -2.26
C ALA A 139 -6.27 -1.41 -2.48
N ALA A 140 -6.93 -2.56 -2.30
CA ALA A 140 -8.36 -2.71 -2.43
C ALA A 140 -9.10 -1.91 -1.36
N ALA A 141 -8.72 -2.01 -0.09
CA ALA A 141 -9.34 -1.30 1.02
C ALA A 141 -9.19 0.23 0.89
N GLY A 142 -7.98 0.70 0.56
CA GLY A 142 -7.74 2.12 0.32
C GLY A 142 -8.61 2.67 -0.81
N SER A 143 -8.68 1.94 -1.94
CA SER A 143 -9.44 2.36 -3.12
C SER A 143 -10.96 2.22 -2.94
N LEU A 144 -11.42 1.22 -2.16
CA LEU A 144 -12.80 1.08 -1.71
C LEU A 144 -13.23 2.31 -0.90
N GLY A 145 -12.41 2.72 0.08
CA GLY A 145 -12.65 3.90 0.89
C GLY A 145 -12.84 5.15 0.05
N LEU A 146 -11.97 5.35 -0.96
CA LEU A 146 -12.12 6.46 -1.91
C LEU A 146 -13.42 6.39 -2.71
N GLY A 147 -13.85 5.21 -3.18
CA GLY A 147 -15.12 5.08 -3.88
C GLY A 147 -16.35 5.32 -2.99
N LEU A 148 -16.31 4.83 -1.74
CA LEU A 148 -17.38 5.05 -0.76
C LEU A 148 -17.50 6.54 -0.39
N ALA A 149 -16.38 7.27 -0.31
CA ALA A 149 -16.38 8.73 -0.10
C ALA A 149 -17.15 9.49 -1.18
N ASN A 150 -17.26 8.90 -2.38
CA ASN A 150 -18.01 9.45 -3.51
C ASN A 150 -19.46 8.98 -3.58
N LYS A 151 -19.95 8.27 -2.54
CA LYS A 151 -21.32 7.76 -2.40
C LYS A 151 -21.76 6.81 -3.53
N LYS A 152 -20.81 6.15 -4.19
CA LYS A 152 -21.06 5.24 -5.32
C LYS A 152 -20.47 3.87 -5.02
N LEU A 153 -21.31 2.95 -4.54
CA LEU A 153 -20.87 1.60 -4.17
C LEU A 153 -20.29 0.84 -5.38
N ASN A 154 -20.91 0.94 -6.55
CA ASN A 154 -20.41 0.31 -7.77
C ASN A 154 -19.02 0.81 -8.16
N LEU A 155 -18.75 2.12 -7.99
CA LEU A 155 -17.43 2.68 -8.20
C LEU A 155 -16.44 2.15 -7.15
N ALA A 156 -16.85 2.09 -5.88
CA ALA A 156 -16.02 1.58 -4.79
C ALA A 156 -15.57 0.13 -5.04
N ILE A 157 -16.50 -0.74 -5.43
CA ILE A 157 -16.19 -2.15 -5.72
C ILE A 157 -15.24 -2.26 -6.93
N ARG A 158 -15.51 -1.51 -8.01
CA ARG A 158 -14.62 -1.51 -9.18
C ARG A 158 -13.22 -1.00 -8.83
N LEU A 159 -13.13 0.09 -8.08
CA LEU A 159 -11.86 0.62 -7.58
C LEU A 159 -11.12 -0.42 -6.74
N ALA A 160 -11.80 -1.05 -5.79
CA ALA A 160 -11.22 -2.06 -4.91
C ALA A 160 -10.63 -3.23 -5.71
N ILE A 161 -11.42 -3.81 -6.62
CA ILE A 161 -11.01 -4.98 -7.40
C ILE A 161 -9.86 -4.62 -8.35
N PHE A 162 -10.03 -3.59 -9.19
CA PHE A 162 -9.04 -3.30 -10.22
C PHE A 162 -7.74 -2.73 -9.64
N ALA A 163 -7.80 -1.86 -8.62
CA ALA A 163 -6.60 -1.35 -7.98
C ALA A 163 -5.89 -2.45 -7.16
N GLY A 164 -6.66 -3.30 -6.47
CA GLY A 164 -6.14 -4.46 -5.76
C GLY A 164 -5.41 -5.42 -6.70
N LEU A 165 -6.05 -5.85 -7.79
CA LEU A 165 -5.45 -6.75 -8.78
C LEU A 165 -4.22 -6.14 -9.46
N ALA A 166 -4.28 -4.87 -9.86
CA ALA A 166 -3.14 -4.20 -10.47
C ALA A 166 -1.95 -4.09 -9.51
N SER A 167 -2.20 -3.78 -8.24
CA SER A 167 -1.15 -3.70 -7.22
C SER A 167 -0.54 -5.07 -6.94
N ALA A 168 -1.37 -6.09 -6.76
CA ALA A 168 -0.92 -7.45 -6.48
C ALA A 168 -0.15 -8.07 -7.66
N ALA A 169 -0.63 -7.88 -8.89
CA ALA A 169 0.05 -8.32 -10.09
C ALA A 169 1.41 -7.63 -10.25
N SER A 170 1.46 -6.30 -10.04
CA SER A 170 2.71 -5.53 -10.09
C SER A 170 3.72 -6.01 -9.03
N PHE A 171 3.26 -6.21 -7.79
CA PHE A 171 4.10 -6.77 -6.72
C PHE A 171 4.62 -8.16 -7.08
N LEU A 172 3.75 -9.05 -7.57
CA LEU A 172 4.12 -10.40 -7.97
C LEU A 172 5.17 -10.39 -9.09
N ILE A 173 4.96 -9.59 -10.14
CA ILE A 173 5.90 -9.48 -11.27
C ILE A 173 7.26 -9.01 -10.76
N ILE A 174 7.30 -7.97 -9.93
CA ILE A 174 8.55 -7.45 -9.37
C ILE A 174 9.24 -8.50 -8.50
N ASN A 175 8.49 -9.15 -7.61
CA ASN A 175 9.03 -10.17 -6.72
C ASN A 175 9.63 -11.36 -7.51
N LEU A 176 8.92 -11.87 -8.53
CA LEU A 176 9.44 -12.94 -9.39
C LEU A 176 10.65 -12.49 -10.21
N THR A 177 10.65 -11.25 -10.70
CA THR A 177 11.79 -10.68 -11.43
C THR A 177 13.02 -10.56 -10.53
N MET A 178 12.84 -10.10 -9.29
CA MET A 178 13.91 -9.98 -8.31
C MET A 178 14.46 -11.35 -7.90
N ASP A 179 13.59 -12.35 -7.69
CA ASP A 179 14.02 -13.73 -7.43
C ASP A 179 14.85 -14.30 -8.59
N ALA A 180 14.40 -14.09 -9.83
CA ALA A 180 15.13 -14.50 -11.04
C ALA A 180 16.51 -13.80 -11.17
N LEU A 181 16.64 -12.58 -10.64
CA LEU A 181 17.90 -11.83 -10.58
C LEU A 181 18.77 -12.20 -9.36
N GLY A 182 18.38 -13.20 -8.56
CA GLY A 182 19.12 -13.66 -7.39
C GLY A 182 18.87 -12.88 -6.11
N TRP A 183 17.92 -11.92 -6.11
CA TRP A 183 17.43 -11.24 -4.90
C TRP A 183 16.38 -12.11 -4.18
N ARG A 184 16.76 -13.36 -3.88
CA ARG A 184 15.88 -14.33 -3.25
C ARG A 184 15.74 -14.09 -1.74
N VAL A 185 14.50 -13.97 -1.28
CA VAL A 185 14.18 -13.86 0.16
C VAL A 185 14.50 -15.18 0.87
N GLY A 186 15.31 -15.13 1.94
CA GLY A 186 15.71 -16.30 2.71
C GLY A 186 16.88 -17.11 2.13
N ALA A 187 17.56 -16.62 1.09
CA ALA A 187 18.79 -17.24 0.58
C ALA A 187 20.02 -16.97 1.48
N PRO A 188 21.11 -17.75 1.36
CA PRO A 188 22.37 -17.47 2.06
C PRO A 188 22.86 -16.04 1.80
N GLY A 189 23.23 -15.30 2.84
CA GLY A 189 23.65 -13.88 2.73
C GLY A 189 22.50 -12.88 2.53
N ALA A 190 21.23 -13.30 2.58
CA ALA A 190 20.09 -12.40 2.43
C ALA A 190 19.97 -11.35 3.55
N ALA A 191 20.46 -11.67 4.76
CA ALA A 191 20.51 -10.74 5.88
C ALA A 191 21.52 -9.59 5.61
N GLU A 192 22.70 -9.92 5.10
CA GLU A 192 23.75 -8.94 4.77
C GLU A 192 23.31 -7.96 3.67
N ARG A 193 22.49 -8.42 2.73
CA ARG A 193 21.96 -7.62 1.62
C ARG A 193 20.61 -6.96 1.91
N ALA A 194 20.05 -7.19 3.10
CA ALA A 194 18.68 -6.77 3.44
C ALA A 194 17.66 -7.14 2.34
N THR A 195 17.76 -8.35 1.78
CA THR A 195 17.01 -8.74 0.57
C THR A 195 15.50 -8.62 0.77
N MET A 196 14.98 -9.04 1.93
CA MET A 196 13.55 -8.93 2.24
C MET A 196 13.08 -7.48 2.21
N LEU A 197 13.81 -6.55 2.84
CA LEU A 197 13.46 -5.13 2.88
C LEU A 197 13.49 -4.54 1.47
N THR A 198 14.54 -4.86 0.70
CA THR A 198 14.71 -4.35 -0.67
C THR A 198 13.59 -4.85 -1.59
N VAL A 199 13.31 -6.15 -1.61
CA VAL A 199 12.24 -6.75 -2.43
C VAL A 199 10.87 -6.19 -2.02
N THR A 200 10.62 -6.07 -0.72
CA THR A 200 9.37 -5.49 -0.20
C THR A 200 9.21 -4.06 -0.66
N LEU A 201 10.25 -3.22 -0.51
CA LEU A 201 10.19 -1.82 -0.86
C LEU A 201 9.97 -1.61 -2.36
N VAL A 202 10.73 -2.30 -3.22
CA VAL A 202 10.59 -2.19 -4.67
C VAL A 202 9.23 -2.73 -5.12
N GLY A 203 8.76 -3.84 -4.54
CA GLY A 203 7.42 -4.38 -4.76
C GLY A 203 6.33 -3.39 -4.37
N CYS A 204 6.44 -2.75 -3.20
CA CYS A 204 5.51 -1.73 -2.74
C CYS A 204 5.50 -0.49 -3.64
N LEU A 205 6.67 -0.04 -4.14
CA LEU A 205 6.76 1.07 -5.10
C LEU A 205 6.00 0.74 -6.39
N GLY A 206 6.25 -0.44 -6.97
CA GLY A 206 5.56 -0.86 -8.19
C GLY A 206 4.07 -1.10 -7.99
N ALA A 207 3.67 -1.66 -6.84
CA ALA A 207 2.28 -1.83 -6.46
C ALA A 207 1.57 -0.47 -6.34
N ALA A 208 2.19 0.49 -5.65
CA ALA A 208 1.65 1.84 -5.47
C ALA A 208 1.52 2.60 -6.81
N LEU A 209 2.48 2.44 -7.72
CA LEU A 209 2.41 3.00 -9.07
C LEU A 209 1.25 2.39 -9.87
N ALA A 210 1.17 1.06 -9.93
CA ALA A 210 0.13 0.37 -10.71
C ALA A 210 -1.27 0.60 -10.13
N GLY A 211 -1.44 0.44 -8.82
CA GLY A 211 -2.70 0.71 -8.11
C GLY A 211 -3.11 2.17 -8.23
N GLY A 212 -2.17 3.10 -8.03
CA GLY A 212 -2.42 4.54 -8.17
C GLY A 212 -2.85 4.95 -9.58
N ALA A 213 -2.23 4.37 -10.61
CA ALA A 213 -2.62 4.60 -12.01
C ALA A 213 -4.06 4.15 -12.27
N VAL A 214 -4.41 2.92 -11.86
CA VAL A 214 -5.75 2.34 -12.08
C VAL A 214 -6.82 3.08 -11.28
N THR A 215 -6.56 3.40 -10.01
CA THR A 215 -7.47 4.17 -9.17
C THR A 215 -7.75 5.55 -9.78
N SER A 216 -6.71 6.22 -10.27
CA SER A 216 -6.84 7.55 -10.88
C SER A 216 -7.57 7.50 -12.21
N LEU A 217 -7.31 6.48 -13.04
CA LEU A 217 -8.01 6.24 -14.30
C LEU A 217 -9.52 6.08 -14.06
N LEU A 218 -9.90 5.22 -13.11
CA LEU A 218 -11.30 4.93 -12.82
C LEU A 218 -12.03 6.11 -12.18
N LEU A 219 -11.39 6.81 -11.23
CA LEU A 219 -11.95 8.04 -10.66
C LEU A 219 -12.13 9.12 -11.73
N ARG A 220 -11.16 9.27 -12.65
CA ARG A 220 -11.26 10.25 -13.74
C ARG A 220 -12.39 9.91 -14.72
N LYS A 221 -12.63 8.63 -15.02
CA LYS A 221 -13.78 8.18 -15.85
C LYS A 221 -15.10 8.67 -15.27
N GLU A 222 -15.22 8.68 -13.95
CA GLU A 222 -16.45 9.05 -13.26
C GLU A 222 -16.76 10.55 -13.29
N TYR A 223 -15.73 11.41 -13.27
CA TYR A 223 -15.89 12.87 -13.18
C TYR A 223 -15.86 13.61 -14.51
N LEU A 224 -15.80 12.89 -15.62
CA LEU A 224 -15.97 13.50 -16.93
C LEU A 224 -17.46 13.62 -17.26
N PRO A 225 -17.87 14.73 -17.92
CA PRO A 225 -19.21 14.80 -18.47
C PRO A 225 -19.38 13.63 -19.44
N GLN A 226 -20.40 12.80 -19.21
CA GLN A 226 -20.77 11.80 -20.19
C GLN A 226 -21.25 12.53 -21.45
N PRO A 227 -20.85 12.09 -22.65
CA PRO A 227 -21.46 12.59 -23.87
C PRO A 227 -22.96 12.27 -23.77
N VAL A 228 -23.78 13.32 -23.78
CA VAL A 228 -25.24 13.23 -23.93
C VAL A 228 -25.54 12.69 -25.33
#